data_AF-A0A6B9ZEN8-F1
#
_entry.id   AF-A0A6B9ZEN8-F1
#
_cell.length_a   1.000
_cell.length_b   1.000
_cell.length_c   1.000
_cell.angle_alpha   90.00
_cell.angle_beta   90.00
_cell.angle_gamma   90.00
#
_symmetry.space_group_name_H-M   'P 1'
#
loop_
_entity.id
_entity.type
_entity.pdbx_description
1 polymer ?
#
loop_
_entity_poly.entity_id
_entity_poly.type
_entity_poly.pdbx_seq_one_letter_code
_entity_poly.pdbx_strand_id
1 'polypeptide(L)'
;MITAQQIRIIIHGNVQVYNTAPEHAAAFPYTQDELLGEVTRQKPEISFNTTRTDANGRKLPDGIEIRFGSARPTEATRKILRDHKFQFSERQTMWYAKDNALSRALAEKWANEEVEIDTTQYIKQHFWARIRSEKEYNQLRDYTEFFVKSEPPKNFNTKKALELTAIVNNLISGGILYFKKFFNKPVEEDEIQENDTSPPDGSIIADRLQVLADGMQKSIDEKFNSATSRQRPTHRRNRIVEGLEAEGRILRDTQKVLYALANAHRSGNISKFPLLENIRTKSQVGMLNLLERAIRGDWRENWAQETFVNRIEEFNRIGIDTFADWGTAEEQKQVLLKDSLSVNYQEEENVQRTRELERQVWGRDIPGFFPTPRPLVERMITIGELQANHYILDPSAGKGDILDVVRDKFNGEGLSYYAVEINKDLTAILRDKGYGVKESDFLQLKPASPLFDRILMNPPFENGKDADHVIHALTFLKPGGRLVAIVGEGLFFRKFKKEKSFRELLRTKNAYVSEPIEEAFRNAFNSTGVRVRLIAINEDGSPFYLHSADWQRPGIDAQDDDSMEQINTLELEAQAELELLRMRVESERRKRQRGISGVPVYEEKLRYLRQRALALRDKQEVSDFN
;
A
#
# COMPACT_ATOMS: atom_id res chain seq x y z
N MET A 1 39.88 -49.70 -10.74
CA MET A 1 39.74 -48.28 -11.11
C MET A 1 39.34 -47.54 -9.84
N ILE A 2 40.28 -46.80 -9.25
CA ILE A 2 40.08 -46.06 -8.00
C ILE A 2 40.05 -44.58 -8.39
N THR A 3 38.90 -43.94 -8.25
CA THR A 3 38.70 -42.51 -8.50
C THR A 3 39.09 -41.70 -7.27
N ALA A 4 39.88 -40.66 -7.50
CA ALA A 4 40.60 -39.88 -6.51
C ALA A 4 39.67 -39.05 -5.60
N GLN A 5 39.89 -39.15 -4.29
CA GLN A 5 39.37 -38.24 -3.27
C GLN A 5 40.03 -36.85 -3.42
N GLN A 6 39.21 -35.80 -3.57
CA GLN A 6 39.66 -34.43 -3.34
C GLN A 6 39.70 -34.15 -1.83
N ILE A 7 40.90 -34.20 -1.26
CA ILE A 7 41.18 -33.75 0.11
C ILE A 7 41.29 -32.22 0.08
N ARG A 8 40.35 -31.51 0.73
CA ARG A 8 40.47 -30.08 1.05
C ARG A 8 41.35 -29.93 2.30
N ILE A 9 42.54 -29.35 2.16
CA ILE A 9 43.41 -28.95 3.27
C ILE A 9 43.04 -27.52 3.67
N ILE A 10 42.58 -27.32 4.90
CA ILE A 10 42.39 -26.00 5.52
C ILE A 10 43.68 -25.67 6.28
N ILE A 11 44.34 -24.57 5.92
CA ILE A 11 45.55 -24.08 6.60
C ILE A 11 45.13 -23.00 7.60
N HIS A 12 45.23 -23.30 8.89
CA HIS A 12 45.13 -22.29 9.96
C HIS A 12 46.43 -21.49 10.04
N GLY A 13 46.42 -20.25 9.57
CA GLY A 13 47.51 -19.31 9.76
C GLY A 13 47.43 -18.65 11.14
N ASN A 14 48.28 -19.10 12.07
CA ASN A 14 48.49 -18.44 13.37
C ASN A 14 49.02 -17.02 13.15
N VAL A 15 48.26 -16.00 13.55
CA VAL A 15 48.75 -14.62 13.66
C VAL A 15 49.29 -14.43 15.07
N GLN A 16 50.62 -14.37 15.19
CA GLN A 16 51.27 -13.81 16.37
C GLN A 16 51.06 -12.29 16.37
N VAL A 17 50.34 -11.81 17.38
CA VAL A 17 50.13 -10.39 17.65
C VAL A 17 51.37 -9.84 18.36
N TYR A 18 52.11 -8.95 17.71
CA TYR A 18 53.10 -8.11 18.38
C TYR A 18 52.37 -6.94 19.06
N ASN A 19 52.03 -7.12 20.34
CA ASN A 19 51.62 -6.03 21.22
C ASN A 19 52.84 -5.17 21.57
N THR A 20 52.84 -3.90 21.19
CA THR A 20 53.56 -2.83 21.92
C THR A 20 52.84 -1.47 21.81
N ALA A 21 52.09 -1.17 22.87
CA ALA A 21 51.76 0.14 23.48
C ALA A 21 50.71 1.09 22.84
N PRO A 22 50.07 2.00 23.63
CA PRO A 22 49.97 2.10 25.10
C PRO A 22 48.51 2.10 25.63
N GLU A 23 48.38 1.76 26.90
CA GLU A 23 47.19 1.96 27.74
C GLU A 23 46.76 3.43 27.70
N HIS A 24 45.51 3.67 27.28
CA HIS A 24 44.66 4.87 27.44
C HIS A 24 43.85 5.12 26.15
N ALA A 25 42.83 4.29 25.92
CA ALA A 25 41.69 4.67 25.10
C ALA A 25 40.45 4.38 25.94
N ALA A 26 39.90 5.43 26.54
CA ALA A 26 38.70 5.38 27.32
C ALA A 26 37.56 4.76 26.51
N ALA A 27 36.79 3.90 27.15
CA ALA A 27 35.47 3.51 26.69
C ALA A 27 34.63 4.79 26.48
N PHE A 28 34.07 4.95 25.29
CA PHE A 28 33.08 6.00 25.04
C PHE A 28 31.73 5.36 24.66
N PRO A 29 30.62 5.87 25.22
CA PRO A 29 29.28 5.41 24.92
C PRO A 29 28.82 5.96 23.57
N TYR A 30 28.28 5.11 22.71
CA TYR A 30 27.64 5.55 21.47
C TYR A 30 26.20 5.98 21.79
N THR A 31 25.99 7.29 21.84
CA THR A 31 24.69 7.91 21.67
C THR A 31 24.78 8.78 20.43
N GLN A 32 23.99 8.48 19.40
CA GLN A 32 23.36 9.35 18.41
C GLN A 32 23.22 8.62 17.05
N ASP A 33 22.04 8.76 16.43
CA ASP A 33 21.64 8.18 15.15
C ASP A 33 22.61 8.54 14.00
N GLU A 34 23.59 7.69 13.72
CA GLU A 34 24.40 7.78 12.51
C GLU A 34 23.99 6.67 11.53
N LEU A 35 23.15 7.04 10.56
CA LEU A 35 22.79 6.22 9.41
C LEU A 35 24.06 5.93 8.58
N LEU A 36 24.52 4.69 8.57
CA LEU A 36 25.65 4.24 7.75
C LEU A 36 25.33 4.41 6.25
N GLY A 37 26.20 5.11 5.52
CA GLY A 37 26.11 5.24 4.07
C GLY A 37 25.46 6.53 3.57
N GLU A 38 25.08 7.45 4.47
CA GLU A 38 24.62 8.78 4.10
C GLU A 38 25.76 9.81 4.11
N VAL A 39 25.67 10.80 3.21
CA VAL A 39 26.50 12.01 3.28
C VAL A 39 25.95 12.90 4.39
N THR A 40 26.64 12.96 5.52
CA THR A 40 26.25 13.76 6.68
C THR A 40 27.20 14.92 6.88
N ARG A 41 26.86 15.85 7.78
CA ARG A 41 27.71 16.99 8.14
C ARG A 41 28.25 16.78 9.56
N GLN A 42 29.57 16.85 9.71
CA GLN A 42 30.24 16.69 11.00
C GLN A 42 31.29 17.77 11.18
N LYS A 43 31.45 18.25 12.41
CA LYS A 43 32.56 19.13 12.78
C LYS A 43 33.86 18.31 12.94
N PRO A 44 34.93 18.61 12.20
CA PRO A 44 36.17 17.85 12.29
C PRO A 44 36.97 18.22 13.55
N GLU A 45 37.72 17.26 14.07
CA GLU A 45 38.68 17.51 15.16
C GLU A 45 39.97 18.08 14.58
N ILE A 46 40.41 19.22 15.11
CA ILE A 46 41.59 19.93 14.61
C ILE A 46 42.57 20.09 15.77
N SER A 47 43.81 19.67 15.57
CA SER A 47 44.89 19.89 16.52
C SER A 47 46.08 20.59 15.87
N PHE A 48 46.70 21.49 16.63
CA PHE A 48 47.91 22.20 16.24
C PHE A 48 49.09 21.59 16.98
N ASN A 49 49.93 20.88 16.23
CA ASN A 49 51.05 20.15 16.78
C ASN A 49 52.34 20.97 16.67
N THR A 50 52.76 21.55 17.79
CA THR A 50 53.93 22.47 17.89
C THR A 50 55.16 21.84 18.55
N THR A 51 55.07 20.57 18.97
CA THR A 51 56.07 19.88 19.81
C THR A 51 56.76 18.70 19.12
N ARG A 52 56.50 18.43 17.85
CA ARG A 52 57.07 17.27 17.12
C ARG A 52 58.58 17.38 16.95
N THR A 53 59.27 16.26 17.13
CA THR A 53 60.69 16.08 16.81
C THR A 53 60.90 14.86 15.91
N ASP A 54 61.98 14.83 15.12
CA ASP A 54 62.38 13.65 14.35
C ASP A 54 63.03 12.59 15.26
N ALA A 55 63.39 11.43 14.68
CA ALA A 55 64.03 10.32 15.41
C ALA A 55 65.40 10.69 16.03
N ASN A 56 65.97 11.83 15.64
CA ASN A 56 67.22 12.38 16.16
C ASN A 56 66.98 13.58 17.11
N GLY A 57 65.74 13.82 17.53
CA GLY A 57 65.37 14.89 18.46
C GLY A 57 65.31 16.29 17.84
N ARG A 58 65.39 16.45 16.51
CA ARG A 58 65.31 17.76 15.86
C ARG A 58 63.86 18.21 15.75
N LYS A 59 63.57 19.45 16.13
CA LYS A 59 62.22 20.03 16.02
C LYS A 59 61.74 20.00 14.55
N LEU A 60 60.63 19.32 14.32
CA LEU A 60 59.93 19.29 13.03
C LEU A 60 59.09 20.57 12.88
N PRO A 61 58.78 21.00 11.64
CA PRO A 61 57.86 22.11 11.41
C PRO A 61 56.53 21.89 12.12
N ASP A 62 55.98 22.95 12.69
CA ASP A 62 54.65 22.94 13.30
C ASP A 62 53.65 22.40 12.27
N GLY A 63 52.74 21.54 12.73
CA GLY A 63 51.82 20.81 11.87
C GLY A 63 50.37 21.00 12.29
N ILE A 64 49.47 20.93 11.34
CA ILE A 64 48.03 20.90 11.59
C ILE A 64 47.53 19.51 11.27
N GLU A 65 46.77 18.92 12.19
CA GLU A 65 46.18 17.59 12.06
C GLU A 65 44.65 17.72 12.08
N ILE A 66 43.98 17.04 11.16
CA ILE A 66 42.52 17.02 11.04
C ILE A 66 42.04 15.57 11.06
N ARG A 67 41.08 15.27 11.94
CA ARG A 67 40.43 13.96 12.08
C ARG A 67 38.93 14.07 11.88
N PHE A 68 38.33 12.98 11.38
CA PHE A 68 36.91 12.84 11.06
C PHE A 68 36.31 11.63 11.79
N GLY A 69 36.84 11.29 12.97
CA GLY A 69 36.45 10.06 13.68
C GLY A 69 36.68 8.79 12.86
N SER A 70 35.67 7.91 12.81
CA SER A 70 35.62 6.69 11.99
C SER A 70 35.15 6.95 10.54
N ALA A 71 34.59 8.13 10.26
CA ALA A 71 34.05 8.50 8.95
C ALA A 71 35.14 9.00 8.00
N ARG A 72 34.84 8.99 6.70
CA ARG A 72 35.76 9.50 5.66
C ARG A 72 35.22 10.81 5.08
N PRO A 73 36.05 11.85 4.87
CA PRO A 73 35.60 13.03 4.15
C PRO A 73 35.21 12.68 2.70
N THR A 74 34.14 13.31 2.19
CA THR A 74 33.68 13.12 0.80
C THR A 74 34.77 13.50 -0.22
N GLU A 75 34.63 13.11 -1.49
CA GLU A 75 35.62 13.47 -2.52
C GLU A 75 35.78 15.00 -2.68
N ALA A 76 34.70 15.76 -2.52
CA ALA A 76 34.72 17.22 -2.51
C ALA A 76 35.54 17.77 -1.33
N THR A 77 35.29 17.28 -0.12
CA THR A 77 36.04 17.64 1.10
C THR A 77 37.51 17.24 1.00
N ARG A 78 37.82 16.06 0.44
CA ARG A 78 39.20 15.59 0.18
C ARG A 78 39.91 16.45 -0.86
N LYS A 79 39.20 16.97 -1.86
CA LYS A 79 39.77 17.93 -2.82
C LYS A 79 40.18 19.21 -2.11
N ILE A 80 39.31 19.78 -1.27
CA ILE A 80 39.61 21.00 -0.48
C ILE A 80 40.84 20.78 0.41
N LEU A 81 40.93 19.65 1.11
CA LEU A 81 42.09 19.29 1.93
C LEU A 81 43.40 19.28 1.11
N ARG A 82 43.39 18.63 -0.07
CA ARG A 82 44.57 18.59 -0.96
C ARG A 82 44.95 19.96 -1.51
N ASP A 83 43.97 20.78 -1.88
CA ASP A 83 44.19 22.14 -2.37
C ASP A 83 44.88 23.01 -1.31
N HIS A 84 44.62 22.75 -0.02
CA HIS A 84 45.25 23.40 1.13
C HIS A 84 46.45 22.63 1.71
N LYS A 85 47.05 21.73 0.90
CA LYS A 85 48.29 20.99 1.20
C LYS A 85 48.21 19.93 2.30
N PHE A 86 47.02 19.50 2.69
CA PHE A 86 46.87 18.34 3.58
C PHE A 86 47.09 17.03 2.82
N GLN A 87 47.75 16.09 3.50
CA GLN A 87 48.01 14.73 3.03
C GLN A 87 47.40 13.72 4.01
N PHE A 88 46.92 12.60 3.50
CA PHE A 88 46.38 11.53 4.35
C PHE A 88 47.51 10.60 4.82
N SER A 89 47.57 10.35 6.13
CA SER A 89 48.45 9.35 6.74
C SER A 89 47.68 8.07 7.00
N GLU A 90 47.95 7.00 6.23
CA GLU A 90 47.33 5.68 6.47
C GLU A 90 47.71 5.10 7.85
N ARG A 91 48.91 5.40 8.34
CA ARG A 91 49.42 4.88 9.62
C ARG A 91 48.74 5.51 10.84
N GLN A 92 48.41 6.79 10.75
CA GLN A 92 47.85 7.56 11.87
C GLN A 92 46.37 7.91 11.69
N THR A 93 45.77 7.45 10.57
CA THR A 93 44.37 7.66 10.20
C THR A 93 43.93 9.12 10.38
N MET A 94 44.70 10.04 9.79
CA MET A 94 44.46 11.49 9.90
C MET A 94 44.96 12.24 8.66
N TRP A 95 44.43 13.45 8.45
CA TRP A 95 44.97 14.40 7.49
C TRP A 95 45.97 15.32 8.17
N TYR A 96 47.12 15.56 7.54
CA TYR A 96 48.16 16.40 8.10
C TYR A 96 48.76 17.36 7.06
N ALA A 97 49.09 18.58 7.49
CA ALA A 97 49.81 19.57 6.71
C ALA A 97 50.86 20.26 7.58
N LYS A 98 51.90 20.83 6.94
CA LYS A 98 52.76 21.82 7.62
C LYS A 98 51.96 23.09 7.86
N ASP A 99 52.07 23.66 9.04
CA ASP A 99 51.39 24.89 9.40
C ASP A 99 51.93 26.07 8.57
N ASN A 100 51.08 26.54 7.65
CA ASN A 100 51.32 27.67 6.77
C ASN A 100 50.02 28.46 6.58
N ALA A 101 50.09 29.64 5.96
CA ALA A 101 48.92 30.52 5.80
C ALA A 101 47.70 29.83 5.15
N LEU A 102 47.91 28.95 4.17
CA LEU A 102 46.82 28.23 3.49
C LEU A 102 46.21 27.14 4.39
N SER A 103 47.04 26.29 5.00
CA SER A 103 46.55 25.21 5.85
C SER A 103 45.89 25.74 7.13
N ARG A 104 46.42 26.84 7.69
CA ARG A 104 45.89 27.48 8.89
C ARG A 104 44.55 28.16 8.63
N ALA A 105 44.40 28.87 7.50
CA ALA A 105 43.13 29.48 7.13
C ALA A 105 42.00 28.44 6.99
N LEU A 106 42.29 27.27 6.40
CA LEU A 106 41.32 26.18 6.32
C LEU A 106 40.97 25.62 7.70
N ALA A 107 41.98 25.42 8.55
CA ALA A 107 41.80 24.88 9.89
C ALA A 107 40.97 25.81 10.79
N GLU A 108 41.22 27.11 10.76
CA GLU A 108 40.44 28.11 11.51
C GLU A 108 39.00 28.21 11.00
N LYS A 109 38.79 28.11 9.68
CA LYS A 109 37.45 28.08 9.09
C LYS A 109 36.67 26.85 9.57
N TRP A 110 37.27 25.67 9.48
CA TRP A 110 36.61 24.41 9.87
C TRP A 110 36.58 24.17 11.38
N ALA A 111 37.24 25.01 12.18
CA ALA A 111 37.12 24.97 13.64
C ALA A 111 35.71 25.32 14.12
N ASN A 112 34.85 25.91 13.27
CA ASN A 112 33.47 26.28 13.62
C ASN A 112 32.42 25.87 12.58
N GLU A 113 32.82 25.20 11.49
CA GLU A 113 31.92 24.75 10.42
C GLU A 113 31.82 23.23 10.41
N GLU A 114 30.64 22.71 10.09
CA GLU A 114 30.47 21.31 9.75
C GLU A 114 30.82 21.07 8.28
N VAL A 115 31.45 19.93 8.01
CA VAL A 115 31.88 19.55 6.66
C VAL A 115 31.27 18.23 6.25
N GLU A 116 31.06 18.07 4.95
CA GLU A 116 30.44 16.87 4.41
C GLU A 116 31.38 15.68 4.52
N ILE A 117 30.91 14.67 5.23
CA ILE A 117 31.56 13.39 5.44
C ILE A 117 30.70 12.27 4.87
N ASP A 118 31.38 11.21 4.47
CA ASP A 118 30.81 9.95 4.04
C ASP A 118 30.93 8.97 5.22
N THR A 119 29.80 8.60 5.78
CA THR A 119 29.68 7.65 6.91
C THR A 119 29.83 6.20 6.46
N THR A 120 30.00 5.94 5.16
CA THR A 120 30.28 4.60 4.65
C THR A 120 31.57 4.07 5.29
N GLN A 121 31.43 3.03 6.12
CA GLN A 121 32.58 2.30 6.64
C GLN A 121 33.20 1.47 5.51
N TYR A 122 34.51 1.29 5.51
CA TYR A 122 35.20 0.49 4.49
C TYR A 122 36.13 -0.53 5.15
N ILE A 123 36.02 -1.80 4.76
CA ILE A 123 37.02 -2.82 5.11
C ILE A 123 38.08 -2.87 4.01
N LYS A 124 39.35 -2.86 4.43
CA LYS A 124 40.49 -3.03 3.54
C LYS A 124 40.62 -4.51 3.17
N GLN A 125 40.15 -4.87 1.98
CA GLN A 125 40.32 -6.21 1.43
C GLN A 125 41.51 -6.27 0.48
N HIS A 126 41.94 -7.47 0.11
CA HIS A 126 43.03 -7.68 -0.83
C HIS A 126 42.76 -8.84 -1.78
N PHE A 127 43.43 -8.83 -2.92
CA PHE A 127 43.50 -9.95 -3.85
C PHE A 127 44.89 -10.06 -4.46
N TRP A 128 45.20 -11.24 -5.00
CA TRP A 128 46.45 -11.49 -5.71
C TRP A 128 46.32 -11.10 -7.18
N ALA A 129 47.01 -10.04 -7.58
CA ALA A 129 47.03 -9.55 -8.96
C ALA A 129 48.26 -10.10 -9.71
N ARG A 130 48.05 -10.68 -10.89
CA ARG A 130 49.16 -11.22 -11.70
C ARG A 130 50.04 -10.10 -12.21
N ILE A 131 51.35 -10.23 -12.05
CA ILE A 131 52.35 -9.33 -12.63
C ILE A 131 52.53 -9.68 -14.10
N ARG A 132 52.36 -8.68 -14.96
CA ARG A 132 52.31 -8.84 -16.42
C ARG A 132 53.63 -8.48 -17.10
N SER A 133 54.47 -7.70 -16.44
CA SER A 133 55.75 -7.26 -17.01
C SER A 133 56.77 -6.89 -15.93
N GLU A 134 58.05 -6.92 -16.29
CA GLU A 134 59.14 -6.45 -15.43
C GLU A 134 58.99 -4.95 -15.07
N LYS A 135 58.45 -4.15 -16.01
CA LYS A 135 58.12 -2.74 -15.75
C LYS A 135 57.09 -2.58 -14.62
N GLU A 136 56.06 -3.42 -14.59
CA GLU A 136 55.05 -3.42 -13.52
C GLU A 136 55.67 -3.85 -12.19
N TYR A 137 56.51 -4.89 -12.19
CA TYR A 137 57.25 -5.33 -11.01
C TYR A 137 58.11 -4.21 -10.41
N ASN A 138 58.86 -3.50 -11.24
CA ASN A 138 59.78 -2.44 -10.81
C ASN A 138 59.06 -1.25 -10.17
N GLN A 139 57.80 -0.99 -10.51
CA GLN A 139 56.99 0.08 -9.92
C GLN A 139 56.41 -0.27 -8.53
N LEU A 140 56.42 -1.54 -8.13
CA LEU A 140 55.93 -1.97 -6.82
C LEU A 140 56.87 -1.52 -5.70
N ARG A 141 56.35 -1.38 -4.48
CA ARG A 141 57.14 -0.98 -3.31
C ARG A 141 57.97 -2.17 -2.79
N ASP A 142 59.05 -1.90 -2.08
CA ASP A 142 59.97 -2.96 -1.60
C ASP A 142 59.31 -3.92 -0.60
N TYR A 143 58.33 -3.41 0.15
CA TYR A 143 57.55 -4.16 1.13
C TYR A 143 56.27 -4.79 0.56
N THR A 144 56.12 -4.83 -0.77
CA THR A 144 54.99 -5.52 -1.40
C THR A 144 55.08 -7.03 -1.16
N GLU A 145 53.95 -7.66 -0.82
CA GLU A 145 53.83 -9.11 -0.68
C GLU A 145 53.59 -9.76 -2.05
N PHE A 146 54.17 -10.94 -2.28
CA PHE A 146 54.11 -11.70 -3.52
C PHE A 146 53.62 -13.13 -3.29
N PHE A 147 52.88 -13.66 -4.26
CA PHE A 147 52.43 -15.04 -4.34
C PHE A 147 52.94 -15.66 -5.64
N VAL A 148 53.56 -16.83 -5.54
CA VAL A 148 53.99 -17.63 -6.70
C VAL A 148 53.09 -18.85 -6.79
N LYS A 149 52.40 -18.97 -7.92
CA LYS A 149 51.52 -20.09 -8.23
C LYS A 149 52.34 -21.33 -8.58
N SER A 150 52.72 -22.09 -7.56
CA SER A 150 53.40 -23.39 -7.62
C SER A 150 52.68 -24.42 -6.75
N GLU A 151 53.04 -25.69 -6.88
CA GLU A 151 52.62 -26.74 -5.94
C GLU A 151 53.84 -27.21 -5.12
N PRO A 152 53.87 -26.95 -3.79
CA PRO A 152 52.96 -26.12 -3.00
C PRO A 152 53.12 -24.61 -3.28
N PRO A 153 52.11 -23.78 -2.96
CA PRO A 153 52.16 -22.33 -3.17
C PRO A 153 53.22 -21.66 -2.28
N LYS A 154 53.90 -20.63 -2.81
CA LYS A 154 54.92 -19.88 -2.07
C LYS A 154 54.54 -18.40 -1.95
N ASN A 155 54.65 -17.87 -0.72
CA ASN A 155 54.41 -16.47 -0.40
C ASN A 155 55.73 -15.78 0.00
N PHE A 156 55.88 -14.52 -0.36
CA PHE A 156 57.04 -13.69 -0.02
C PHE A 156 56.56 -12.34 0.49
N ASN A 157 57.08 -11.88 1.62
CA ASN A 157 56.59 -10.65 2.25
C ASN A 157 57.29 -9.37 1.77
N THR A 158 58.33 -9.50 0.92
CA THR A 158 59.09 -8.37 0.36
C THR A 158 59.67 -8.73 -1.02
N LYS A 159 60.04 -7.72 -1.81
CA LYS A 159 60.78 -7.90 -3.08
C LYS A 159 62.08 -8.67 -2.88
N LYS A 160 62.85 -8.26 -1.89
CA LYS A 160 64.13 -8.88 -1.53
C LYS A 160 63.99 -10.38 -1.24
N ALA A 161 62.95 -10.79 -0.51
CA ALA A 161 62.72 -12.20 -0.21
C ALA A 161 62.41 -13.03 -1.47
N LEU A 162 61.67 -12.45 -2.43
CA LEU A 162 61.35 -13.09 -3.70
C LEU A 162 62.60 -13.23 -4.58
N GLU A 163 63.37 -12.15 -4.74
CA GLU A 163 64.56 -12.09 -5.60
C GLU A 163 65.68 -13.02 -5.12
N LEU A 164 65.79 -13.25 -3.80
CA LEU A 164 66.75 -14.21 -3.24
C LEU A 164 66.40 -15.67 -3.57
N THR A 165 65.14 -15.96 -3.92
CA THR A 165 64.62 -17.33 -4.02
C THR A 165 64.31 -17.75 -5.46
N ALA A 166 64.08 -16.79 -6.37
CA ALA A 166 63.69 -17.09 -7.75
C ALA A 166 64.07 -15.97 -8.74
N ILE A 167 64.29 -16.35 -10.00
CA ILE A 167 64.49 -15.40 -11.10
C ILE A 167 63.13 -14.81 -11.49
N VAL A 168 62.89 -13.55 -11.11
CA VAL A 168 61.60 -12.86 -11.28
C VAL A 168 61.12 -12.88 -12.74
N ASN A 169 62.01 -12.67 -13.72
CA ASN A 169 61.64 -12.68 -15.14
C ASN A 169 61.09 -14.03 -15.62
N ASN A 170 61.57 -15.14 -15.07
CA ASN A 170 61.03 -16.46 -15.40
C ASN A 170 59.62 -16.65 -14.82
N LEU A 171 59.36 -16.13 -13.62
CA LEU A 171 58.05 -16.21 -12.98
C LEU A 171 57.00 -15.32 -13.68
N ILE A 172 57.42 -14.13 -14.14
CA ILE A 172 56.56 -13.24 -14.94
C ILE A 172 56.26 -13.87 -16.30
N SER A 173 57.28 -14.38 -17.00
CA SER A 173 57.12 -15.02 -18.31
C SER A 173 56.28 -16.30 -18.25
N GLY A 174 56.42 -17.07 -17.16
CA GLY A 174 55.57 -18.22 -16.86
C GLY A 174 54.15 -17.85 -16.42
N GLY A 175 53.86 -16.56 -16.18
CA GLY A 175 52.53 -16.10 -15.77
C GLY A 175 52.12 -16.56 -14.37
N ILE A 176 53.08 -16.90 -13.52
CA ILE A 176 52.84 -17.50 -12.19
C ILE A 176 53.15 -16.54 -11.03
N LEU A 177 53.62 -15.32 -11.29
CA LEU A 177 53.89 -14.32 -10.26
C LEU A 177 52.72 -13.36 -10.02
N TYR A 178 52.35 -13.18 -8.76
CA TYR A 178 51.28 -12.30 -8.32
C TYR A 178 51.77 -11.40 -7.18
N PHE A 179 51.17 -10.22 -7.03
CA PHE A 179 51.39 -9.32 -5.90
C PHE A 179 50.07 -9.01 -5.19
N LYS A 180 50.16 -8.73 -3.89
CA LYS A 180 49.00 -8.41 -3.06
C LYS A 180 48.55 -6.98 -3.33
N LYS A 181 47.34 -6.83 -3.88
CA LYS A 181 46.72 -5.53 -4.17
C LYS A 181 45.55 -5.32 -3.23
N PHE A 182 45.53 -4.15 -2.57
CA PHE A 182 44.46 -3.78 -1.67
C PHE A 182 43.39 -2.96 -2.39
N PHE A 183 42.14 -3.13 -1.96
CA PHE A 183 41.03 -2.27 -2.32
C PHE A 183 40.15 -2.07 -1.10
N ASN A 184 39.39 -0.97 -1.11
CA ASN A 184 38.41 -0.71 -0.05
C ASN A 184 37.07 -1.25 -0.53
N LYS A 185 36.48 -2.19 0.20
CA LYS A 185 35.10 -2.62 0.01
C LYS A 185 34.23 -1.83 0.98
N PRO A 186 33.16 -1.14 0.54
CA PRO A 186 32.21 -0.55 1.48
C PRO A 186 31.65 -1.67 2.36
N VAL A 187 31.64 -1.42 3.67
CA VAL A 187 30.93 -2.23 4.64
C VAL A 187 29.46 -1.97 4.35
N GLU A 188 28.84 -2.87 3.60
CA GLU A 188 27.40 -3.04 3.70
C GLU A 188 27.10 -3.43 5.15
N GLU A 189 25.96 -3.03 5.71
CA GLU A 189 25.53 -3.28 7.12
C GLU A 189 25.75 -4.74 7.59
N ASP A 190 25.97 -5.67 6.65
CA ASP A 190 26.16 -7.10 6.82
C ASP A 190 27.63 -7.58 7.07
N GLU A 191 28.67 -6.72 7.10
CA GLU A 191 30.07 -7.14 7.32
C GLU A 191 30.75 -6.47 8.54
N ILE A 192 30.24 -6.65 9.76
CA ILE A 192 31.05 -6.51 10.98
C ILE A 192 31.56 -7.91 11.34
N GLN A 193 32.84 -8.18 11.06
CA GLN A 193 33.46 -9.44 11.50
C GLN A 193 33.66 -9.42 13.01
N GLU A 194 32.99 -10.36 13.67
CA GLU A 194 33.14 -10.75 15.06
C GLU A 194 34.59 -11.14 15.35
N ASN A 195 35.26 -10.37 16.20
CA ASN A 195 36.38 -10.85 17.01
C ASN A 195 35.98 -10.67 18.47
N ASP A 196 35.04 -11.49 18.94
CA ASP A 196 34.95 -11.79 20.36
C ASP A 196 34.45 -13.21 20.58
N THR A 197 35.24 -13.99 21.30
CA THR A 197 35.02 -15.42 21.54
C THR A 197 34.05 -15.59 22.70
N SER A 198 32.74 -15.52 22.42
CA SER A 198 31.65 -16.08 23.23
C SER A 198 30.38 -16.15 22.38
N PRO A 199 29.52 -17.19 22.53
CA PRO A 199 28.24 -17.23 21.82
C PRO A 199 27.43 -15.98 22.19
N PRO A 200 26.91 -15.22 21.22
CA PRO A 200 26.13 -14.04 21.53
C PRO A 200 24.92 -14.46 22.36
N ASP A 201 24.74 -13.79 23.51
CA ASP A 201 23.54 -13.89 24.33
C ASP A 201 22.31 -13.75 23.42
N GLY A 202 21.30 -14.61 23.60
CA GLY A 202 20.09 -14.63 22.78
C GLY A 202 19.42 -13.24 22.72
N SER A 203 19.64 -12.42 23.76
CA SER A 203 19.23 -11.01 23.78
C SER A 203 19.91 -10.17 22.68
N ILE A 204 21.21 -10.33 22.42
CA ILE A 204 21.95 -9.56 21.42
C ILE A 204 21.46 -9.89 20.01
N ILE A 205 21.24 -11.17 19.72
CA ILE A 205 20.68 -11.59 18.43
C ILE A 205 19.26 -11.04 18.26
N ALA A 206 18.44 -11.14 19.30
CA ALA A 206 17.08 -10.61 19.28
C ALA A 206 17.05 -9.09 19.00
N ASP A 207 17.91 -8.32 19.66
CA ASP A 207 17.96 -6.87 19.50
C ASP A 207 18.47 -6.48 18.12
N ARG A 208 19.44 -7.20 17.55
CA ARG A 208 19.88 -6.99 16.16
C ARG A 208 18.76 -7.25 15.15
N LEU A 209 18.04 -8.36 15.29
CA LEU A 209 16.93 -8.72 14.41
C LEU A 209 15.77 -7.71 14.52
N GLN A 210 15.49 -7.24 15.74
CA GLN A 210 14.51 -6.19 16.00
C GLN A 210 14.90 -4.88 15.29
N VAL A 211 16.15 -4.42 15.44
CA VAL A 211 16.66 -3.20 14.77
C VAL A 211 16.56 -3.32 13.26
N LEU A 212 16.90 -4.47 12.68
CA LEU A 212 16.74 -4.72 11.24
C LEU A 212 15.28 -4.62 10.82
N ALA A 213 14.35 -5.19 11.58
CA ALA A 213 12.92 -5.13 11.30
C ALA A 213 12.38 -3.68 11.42
N ASP A 214 12.75 -2.96 12.47
CA ASP A 214 12.34 -1.57 12.69
C ASP A 214 12.86 -0.66 11.55
N GLY A 215 14.11 -0.86 11.12
CA GLY A 215 14.72 -0.11 10.02
C GLY A 215 14.02 -0.28 8.67
N MET A 216 13.22 -1.34 8.48
CA MET A 216 12.48 -1.58 7.24
C MET A 216 11.19 -0.77 7.14
N GLN A 217 10.66 -0.25 8.25
CA GLN A 217 9.32 0.35 8.31
C GLN A 217 9.16 1.53 7.35
N LYS A 218 10.15 2.43 7.32
CA LYS A 218 10.13 3.60 6.42
C LYS A 218 10.02 3.20 4.95
N SER A 219 10.82 2.23 4.52
CA SER A 219 10.77 1.75 3.13
C SER A 219 9.44 1.08 2.82
N ILE A 220 8.88 0.31 3.75
CA ILE A 220 7.55 -0.30 3.63
C ILE A 220 6.49 0.79 3.45
N ASP A 221 6.50 1.81 4.30
CA ASP A 221 5.55 2.92 4.27
C ASP A 221 5.64 3.73 2.97
N GLU A 222 6.85 3.96 2.46
CA GLU A 222 7.09 4.64 1.19
C GLU A 222 6.52 3.86 -0.01
N LYS A 223 6.58 2.52 0.04
CA LYS A 223 6.00 1.66 -1.01
C LYS A 223 4.48 1.69 -1.00
N PHE A 224 3.85 1.55 0.18
CA PHE A 224 2.39 1.56 0.31
C PHE A 224 1.77 2.96 0.18
N ASN A 225 2.46 4.01 0.65
CA ASN A 225 1.95 5.38 0.68
C ASN A 225 2.71 6.31 -0.28
N SER A 226 3.13 5.79 -1.44
CA SER A 226 3.87 6.53 -2.46
C SER A 226 3.15 7.81 -2.95
N ALA A 227 3.91 8.78 -3.46
CA ALA A 227 3.33 9.99 -4.05
C ALA A 227 2.34 9.66 -5.21
N THR A 228 2.60 8.58 -5.94
CA THR A 228 1.74 8.10 -7.03
C THR A 228 0.41 7.54 -6.51
N SER A 229 0.39 6.88 -5.34
CA SER A 229 -0.85 6.33 -4.77
C SER A 229 -1.80 7.40 -4.24
N ARG A 230 -1.28 8.59 -3.91
CA ARG A 230 -2.09 9.75 -3.47
C ARG A 230 -2.69 10.58 -4.61
N GLN A 231 -2.28 10.31 -5.85
CA GLN A 231 -2.80 11.03 -7.03
C GLN A 231 -4.10 10.42 -7.54
N ARG A 232 -4.82 11.17 -8.38
CA ARG A 232 -6.03 10.67 -9.06
C ARG A 232 -5.69 9.37 -9.82
N PRO A 233 -6.41 8.26 -9.54
CA PRO A 233 -6.20 6.98 -10.18
C PRO A 233 -6.29 7.04 -11.71
N THR A 234 -5.37 6.36 -12.39
CA THR A 234 -5.38 6.10 -13.83
C THR A 234 -4.83 4.69 -14.07
N HIS A 235 -5.15 4.04 -15.19
CA HIS A 235 -4.60 2.70 -15.48
C HIS A 235 -3.07 2.64 -15.35
N ARG A 236 -2.36 3.65 -15.88
CA ARG A 236 -0.90 3.72 -15.77
C ARG A 236 -0.43 3.87 -14.32
N ARG A 237 -1.06 4.76 -13.54
CA ARG A 237 -0.69 4.98 -12.13
C ARG A 237 -0.99 3.75 -11.28
N ASN A 238 -2.14 3.11 -11.49
CA ASN A 238 -2.52 1.91 -10.76
C ASN A 238 -1.51 0.78 -10.97
N ARG A 239 -1.04 0.56 -12.21
CA ARG A 239 0.01 -0.44 -12.50
C ARG A 239 1.34 -0.11 -11.80
N ILE A 240 1.71 1.17 -11.72
CA ILE A 240 2.93 1.59 -11.00
C ILE A 240 2.77 1.32 -9.51
N VAL A 241 1.64 1.69 -8.94
CA VAL A 241 1.34 1.48 -7.51
C VAL A 241 1.29 -0.01 -7.18
N GLU A 242 0.69 -0.83 -8.03
CA GLU A 242 0.66 -2.29 -7.89
C GLU A 242 2.08 -2.89 -7.81
N GLY A 243 3.00 -2.43 -8.66
CA GLY A 243 4.40 -2.83 -8.60
C GLY A 243 5.10 -2.39 -7.31
N LEU A 244 4.90 -1.13 -6.89
CA LEU A 244 5.46 -0.62 -5.64
C LEU A 244 4.96 -1.39 -4.43
N GLU A 245 3.67 -1.73 -4.39
CA GLU A 245 3.09 -2.51 -3.30
C GLU A 245 3.51 -3.97 -3.32
N ALA A 246 3.75 -4.55 -4.49
CA ALA A 246 4.36 -5.88 -4.57
C ALA A 246 5.74 -5.88 -3.90
N GLU A 247 6.56 -4.85 -4.14
CA GLU A 247 7.83 -4.66 -3.43
C GLU A 247 7.61 -4.42 -1.92
N GLY A 248 6.64 -3.59 -1.55
CA GLY A 248 6.27 -3.32 -0.15
C GLY A 248 5.85 -4.57 0.61
N ARG A 249 5.08 -5.47 -0.03
CA ARG A 249 4.69 -6.77 0.54
C ARG A 249 5.90 -7.64 0.82
N ILE A 250 6.84 -7.73 -0.11
CA ILE A 250 8.07 -8.52 0.06
C ILE A 250 8.87 -8.00 1.27
N LEU A 251 9.03 -6.69 1.39
CA LEU A 251 9.70 -6.07 2.54
C LEU A 251 8.98 -6.39 3.85
N ARG A 252 7.64 -6.24 3.87
CA ARG A 252 6.82 -6.52 5.05
C ARG A 252 6.87 -8.00 5.46
N ASP A 253 6.83 -8.93 4.52
CA ASP A 253 6.92 -10.37 4.81
C ASP A 253 8.29 -10.71 5.41
N THR A 254 9.35 -10.07 4.94
CA THR A 254 10.68 -10.18 5.55
C THR A 254 10.71 -9.58 6.95
N GLN A 255 10.15 -8.38 7.15
CA GLN A 255 10.07 -7.72 8.46
C GLN A 255 9.32 -8.58 9.49
N LYS A 256 8.19 -9.19 9.10
CA LYS A 256 7.40 -10.09 9.97
C LYS A 256 8.25 -11.25 10.50
N VAL A 257 8.99 -11.91 9.61
CA VAL A 257 9.85 -13.04 9.99
C VAL A 257 10.98 -12.56 10.92
N LEU A 258 11.57 -11.39 10.68
CA LEU A 258 12.60 -10.83 11.55
C LEU A 258 12.08 -10.55 12.97
N TYR A 259 10.90 -9.94 13.12
CA TYR A 259 10.29 -9.76 14.44
C TYR A 259 9.98 -11.08 15.13
N ALA A 260 9.48 -12.07 14.40
CA ALA A 260 9.16 -13.38 14.93
C ALA A 260 10.43 -14.10 15.43
N LEU A 261 11.53 -14.04 14.66
CA LEU A 261 12.83 -14.56 15.05
C LEU A 261 13.39 -13.81 16.28
N ALA A 262 13.29 -12.48 16.30
CA ALA A 262 13.72 -11.67 17.44
C ALA A 262 13.01 -12.10 18.74
N ASN A 263 11.69 -12.28 18.67
CA ASN A 263 10.89 -12.74 19.80
C ASN A 263 11.26 -14.16 20.24
N ALA A 264 11.48 -15.09 19.29
CA ALA A 264 11.89 -16.45 19.59
C ALA A 264 13.28 -16.53 20.24
N HIS A 265 14.23 -15.71 19.78
CA HIS A 265 15.56 -15.60 20.40
C HIS A 265 15.45 -15.01 21.82
N ARG A 266 14.67 -13.93 21.99
CA ARG A 266 14.46 -13.27 23.29
C ARG A 266 13.82 -14.18 24.32
N SER A 267 12.90 -15.05 23.89
CA SER A 267 12.20 -15.98 24.78
C SER A 267 12.89 -17.35 24.91
N GLY A 268 14.05 -17.56 24.25
CA GLY A 268 14.73 -18.86 24.20
C GLY A 268 14.01 -19.96 23.42
N ASN A 269 12.85 -19.66 22.80
CA ASN A 269 12.05 -20.61 22.04
C ASN A 269 12.66 -20.93 20.67
N ILE A 270 13.68 -20.18 20.22
CA ILE A 270 14.35 -20.43 18.94
C ILE A 270 14.92 -21.85 18.82
N SER A 271 15.29 -22.48 19.94
CA SER A 271 15.74 -23.88 20.00
C SER A 271 14.71 -24.89 19.46
N LYS A 272 13.42 -24.53 19.41
CA LYS A 272 12.35 -25.33 18.79
C LYS A 272 12.35 -25.26 17.26
N PHE A 273 13.10 -24.32 16.69
CA PHE A 273 13.16 -24.00 15.26
C PHE A 273 14.62 -24.05 14.76
N PRO A 274 15.28 -25.23 14.79
CA PRO A 274 16.71 -25.35 14.55
C PRO A 274 17.17 -24.89 13.16
N LEU A 275 16.31 -24.95 12.14
CA LEU A 275 16.65 -24.51 10.77
C LEU A 275 16.48 -23.00 10.59
N LEU A 276 15.90 -22.31 11.57
CA LEU A 276 15.79 -20.85 11.62
C LEU A 276 16.80 -20.22 12.57
N GLU A 277 17.43 -21.02 13.43
CA GLU A 277 18.31 -20.57 14.51
C GLU A 277 19.53 -19.79 14.01
N ASN A 278 20.00 -20.03 12.77
CA ASN A 278 21.18 -19.36 12.21
C ASN A 278 20.86 -18.15 11.33
N ILE A 279 19.58 -17.75 11.23
CA ILE A 279 19.16 -16.61 10.42
C ILE A 279 19.42 -15.32 11.20
N ARG A 280 20.14 -14.40 10.56
CA ARG A 280 20.64 -13.15 11.16
C ARG A 280 20.30 -11.90 10.34
N THR A 281 20.04 -12.03 9.03
CA THR A 281 19.91 -10.86 8.13
C THR A 281 18.63 -10.84 7.30
N LYS A 282 18.25 -9.64 6.83
CA LYS A 282 17.11 -9.43 5.91
C LYS A 282 17.25 -10.22 4.60
N SER A 283 18.49 -10.38 4.11
CA SER A 283 18.79 -11.13 2.89
C SER A 283 18.52 -12.63 3.05
N GLN A 284 18.91 -13.20 4.21
CA GLN A 284 18.66 -14.61 4.51
C GLN A 284 17.16 -14.93 4.62
N VAL A 285 16.41 -14.06 5.28
CA VAL A 285 14.94 -14.16 5.30
C VAL A 285 14.36 -14.00 3.89
N GLY A 286 14.88 -13.05 3.10
CA GLY A 286 14.49 -12.84 1.72
C GLY A 286 14.70 -14.08 0.83
N MET A 287 15.78 -14.83 1.05
CA MET A 287 16.04 -16.11 0.36
C MET A 287 15.00 -17.17 0.71
N LEU A 288 14.66 -17.33 1.99
CA LEU A 288 13.59 -18.24 2.42
C LEU A 288 12.26 -17.90 1.73
N ASN A 289 11.87 -16.62 1.79
CA ASN A 289 10.61 -16.13 1.22
C ASN A 289 10.58 -16.18 -0.32
N LEU A 290 11.73 -16.20 -0.99
CA LEU A 290 11.81 -16.29 -2.46
C LEU A 290 11.28 -17.63 -2.96
N LEU A 291 11.69 -18.73 -2.34
CA LEU A 291 11.30 -20.07 -2.74
C LEU A 291 9.83 -20.36 -2.44
N GLU A 292 9.30 -19.87 -1.31
CA GLU A 292 7.87 -19.93 -0.98
C GLU A 292 7.02 -19.29 -2.07
N ARG A 293 7.39 -18.07 -2.50
CA ARG A 293 6.68 -17.34 -3.56
C ARG A 293 6.73 -18.05 -4.91
N ALA A 294 7.83 -18.73 -5.20
CA ALA A 294 7.97 -19.49 -6.43
C ALA A 294 7.11 -20.74 -6.47
N ILE A 295 6.89 -21.39 -5.32
CA ILE A 295 6.00 -22.55 -5.23
C ILE A 295 4.53 -22.14 -5.27
N ARG A 296 4.19 -20.98 -4.67
CA ARG A 296 2.81 -20.46 -4.69
C ARG A 296 2.41 -19.81 -6.01
N GLY A 297 3.35 -19.17 -6.69
CA GLY A 297 3.10 -18.67 -8.03
C GLY A 297 3.12 -19.82 -9.03
N ASP A 298 2.38 -19.67 -10.12
CA ASP A 298 2.29 -20.64 -11.22
C ASP A 298 3.59 -20.67 -12.06
N TRP A 299 4.74 -20.63 -11.39
CA TRP A 299 6.06 -20.69 -11.99
C TRP A 299 6.34 -22.13 -12.42
N ARG A 300 7.31 -22.31 -13.33
CA ARG A 300 7.66 -23.64 -13.86
C ARG A 300 7.89 -24.65 -12.74
N GLU A 301 7.44 -25.88 -12.95
CA GLU A 301 7.32 -26.98 -11.97
C GLU A 301 8.61 -27.30 -11.16
N ASN A 302 9.80 -26.86 -11.63
CA ASN A 302 11.09 -27.09 -10.96
C ASN A 302 11.87 -25.80 -10.60
N TRP A 303 11.30 -24.60 -10.79
CA TRP A 303 12.03 -23.34 -10.63
C TRP A 303 12.57 -23.14 -9.21
N ALA A 304 11.79 -23.53 -8.19
CA ALA A 304 12.20 -23.43 -6.80
C ALA A 304 13.41 -24.33 -6.50
N GLN A 305 13.40 -25.56 -7.01
CA GLN A 305 14.51 -26.50 -6.85
C GLN A 305 15.76 -26.00 -7.59
N GLU A 306 15.62 -25.53 -8.83
CA GLU A 306 16.73 -24.95 -9.60
C GLU A 306 17.34 -23.73 -8.90
N THR A 307 16.49 -22.84 -8.37
CA THR A 307 16.92 -21.64 -7.63
C THR A 307 17.64 -22.00 -6.34
N PHE A 308 17.14 -23.02 -5.62
CA PHE A 308 17.83 -23.55 -4.44
C PHE A 308 19.22 -24.08 -4.80
N VAL A 309 19.32 -24.93 -5.83
CA VAL A 309 20.61 -25.48 -6.29
C VAL A 309 21.59 -24.38 -6.70
N ASN A 310 21.12 -23.36 -7.40
CA ASN A 310 21.96 -22.22 -7.83
C ASN A 310 22.47 -21.37 -6.66
N ARG A 311 21.81 -21.43 -5.49
CA ARG A 311 22.15 -20.66 -4.28
C ARG A 311 22.53 -21.54 -3.10
N ILE A 312 22.89 -22.80 -3.34
CA ILE A 312 23.14 -23.79 -2.29
C ILE A 312 24.23 -23.32 -1.30
N GLU A 313 25.25 -22.60 -1.77
CA GLU A 313 26.29 -22.05 -0.89
C GLU A 313 25.74 -20.99 0.09
N GLU A 314 24.71 -20.24 -0.28
CA GLU A 314 24.06 -19.24 0.57
C GLU A 314 23.17 -19.94 1.62
N PHE A 315 22.46 -21.01 1.24
CA PHE A 315 21.62 -21.80 2.15
C PHE A 315 22.45 -22.63 3.15
N ASN A 316 23.56 -23.24 2.72
CA ASN A 316 24.46 -23.99 3.60
C ASN A 316 25.03 -23.11 4.73
N ARG A 317 25.25 -21.81 4.48
CA ARG A 317 25.74 -20.86 5.49
C ARG A 317 24.75 -20.62 6.64
N ILE A 318 23.46 -20.90 6.43
CA ILE A 318 22.42 -20.79 7.46
C ILE A 318 21.94 -22.17 7.94
N GLY A 319 22.65 -23.25 7.60
CA GLY A 319 22.33 -24.60 8.04
C GLY A 319 21.15 -25.25 7.30
N ILE A 320 20.89 -24.83 6.06
CA ILE A 320 19.89 -25.44 5.17
C ILE A 320 20.64 -26.10 4.02
N ASP A 321 20.90 -27.41 4.13
CA ASP A 321 21.78 -28.10 3.20
C ASP A 321 21.04 -28.71 1.99
N THR A 322 19.75 -29.02 2.16
CA THR A 322 18.92 -29.66 1.14
C THR A 322 17.61 -28.91 0.91
N PHE A 323 16.98 -29.16 -0.24
CA PHE A 323 15.65 -28.62 -0.52
C PHE A 323 14.58 -29.14 0.48
N ALA A 324 14.79 -30.33 1.04
CA ALA A 324 13.93 -30.86 2.11
C ALA A 324 14.11 -30.10 3.43
N ASP A 325 15.34 -29.71 3.76
CA ASP A 325 15.61 -28.82 4.90
C ASP A 325 14.94 -27.46 4.69
N TRP A 326 14.98 -26.93 3.47
CA TRP A 326 14.26 -25.69 3.16
C TRP A 326 12.74 -25.84 3.39
N GLY A 327 12.13 -26.94 2.93
CA GLY A 327 10.71 -27.21 3.18
C GLY A 327 10.38 -27.28 4.68
N THR A 328 11.27 -27.90 5.46
CA THR A 328 11.13 -27.99 6.93
C THR A 328 11.32 -26.61 7.60
N ALA A 329 12.27 -25.80 7.11
CA ALA A 329 12.47 -24.43 7.56
C ALA A 329 11.24 -23.55 7.27
N GLU A 330 10.59 -23.76 6.11
CA GLU A 330 9.36 -23.08 5.75
C GLU A 330 8.22 -23.45 6.70
N GLU A 331 8.03 -24.74 7.01
CA GLU A 331 7.05 -25.18 8.00
C GLU A 331 7.29 -24.57 9.39
N GLN A 332 8.56 -24.58 9.85
CA GLN A 332 8.96 -23.94 11.10
C GLN A 332 8.65 -22.44 11.10
N LYS A 333 8.88 -21.76 9.98
CA LYS A 333 8.60 -20.32 9.82
C LYS A 333 7.11 -20.04 9.95
N GLN A 334 6.26 -20.85 9.33
CA GLN A 334 4.80 -20.68 9.40
C GLN A 334 4.26 -20.88 10.82
N VAL A 335 4.78 -21.87 11.56
CA VAL A 335 4.44 -22.08 12.98
C VAL A 335 4.88 -20.86 13.82
N LEU A 336 6.12 -20.42 13.62
CA LEU A 336 6.67 -19.27 14.34
C LEU A 336 5.87 -17.98 14.11
N LEU A 337 5.44 -17.72 12.87
CA LEU A 337 4.60 -16.56 12.53
C LEU A 337 3.21 -16.65 13.19
N LYS A 338 2.60 -17.83 13.22
CA LYS A 338 1.28 -18.02 13.85
C LYS A 338 1.29 -17.71 15.35
N ASP A 339 2.39 -18.04 16.02
CA ASP A 339 2.54 -17.84 17.47
C ASP A 339 2.95 -16.40 17.86
N SER A 340 3.46 -15.61 16.91
CA SER A 340 4.07 -14.30 17.18
C SER A 340 3.30 -13.08 16.65
N LEU A 341 2.30 -13.25 15.79
CA LEU A 341 1.56 -12.13 15.21
C LEU A 341 0.49 -11.59 16.19
N SER A 342 0.65 -10.32 16.60
CA SER A 342 -0.34 -9.59 17.41
C SER A 342 -1.55 -9.14 16.58
N VAL A 343 -2.68 -8.85 17.24
CA VAL A 343 -3.92 -8.31 16.63
C VAL A 343 -3.65 -7.11 15.70
N ASN A 344 -2.75 -6.19 16.08
CA ASN A 344 -2.42 -5.01 15.27
C ASN A 344 -1.88 -5.34 13.87
N TYR A 345 -1.12 -6.44 13.73
CA TYR A 345 -0.59 -6.86 12.42
C TYR A 345 -1.68 -7.37 11.49
N GLN A 346 -2.69 -8.04 12.05
CA GLN A 346 -3.82 -8.53 11.28
C GLN A 346 -4.66 -7.36 10.74
N GLU A 347 -4.85 -6.31 11.56
CA GLU A 347 -5.55 -5.10 11.13
C GLU A 347 -4.83 -4.38 9.98
N GLU A 348 -3.51 -4.20 10.09
CA GLU A 348 -2.71 -3.61 9.01
C GLU A 348 -2.77 -4.43 7.72
N GLU A 349 -2.74 -5.76 7.82
CA GLU A 349 -2.86 -6.64 6.67
C GLU A 349 -4.22 -6.52 5.99
N ASN A 350 -5.30 -6.50 6.79
CA ASN A 350 -6.65 -6.30 6.31
C ASN A 350 -6.81 -4.95 5.59
N VAL A 351 -6.21 -3.87 6.14
CA VAL A 351 -6.21 -2.54 5.51
C VAL A 351 -5.52 -2.57 4.15
N GLN A 352 -4.36 -3.20 4.03
CA GLN A 352 -3.65 -3.28 2.75
C GLN A 352 -4.40 -4.14 1.73
N ARG A 353 -4.94 -5.27 2.17
CA ARG A 353 -5.75 -6.15 1.32
C ARG A 353 -7.01 -5.43 0.82
N THR A 354 -7.67 -4.68 1.70
CA THR A 354 -8.80 -3.81 1.34
C THR A 354 -8.42 -2.84 0.23
N ARG A 355 -7.31 -2.11 0.36
CA ARG A 355 -6.83 -1.16 -0.67
C ARG A 355 -6.52 -1.84 -2.00
N GLU A 356 -5.94 -3.03 -1.95
CA GLU A 356 -5.66 -3.84 -3.14
C GLU A 356 -6.95 -4.22 -3.88
N LEU A 357 -7.91 -4.80 -3.16
CA LEU A 357 -9.19 -5.19 -3.73
C LEU A 357 -9.97 -3.98 -4.28
N GLU A 358 -9.97 -2.85 -3.57
CA GLU A 358 -10.59 -1.61 -4.05
C GLU A 358 -9.96 -1.13 -5.38
N ARG A 359 -8.65 -1.31 -5.58
CA ARG A 359 -7.98 -1.01 -6.86
C ARG A 359 -8.27 -2.02 -7.95
N GLN A 360 -8.35 -3.31 -7.62
CA GLN A 360 -8.70 -4.32 -8.61
C GLN A 360 -10.09 -4.06 -9.19
N VAL A 361 -11.00 -3.57 -8.35
CA VAL A 361 -12.35 -3.13 -8.74
C VAL A 361 -12.35 -1.77 -9.46
N TRP A 362 -11.30 -0.95 -9.30
CA TRP A 362 -11.23 0.38 -9.90
C TRP A 362 -11.31 0.35 -11.43
N GLY A 363 -12.28 1.09 -11.97
CA GLY A 363 -12.54 1.19 -13.40
C GLY A 363 -13.20 -0.04 -14.03
N ARG A 364 -13.57 -1.06 -13.23
CA ARG A 364 -14.43 -2.15 -13.70
C ARG A 364 -15.87 -1.65 -13.78
N ASP A 365 -16.55 -2.00 -14.88
CA ASP A 365 -17.99 -1.80 -15.02
C ASP A 365 -18.71 -2.92 -14.25
N ILE A 366 -19.02 -2.64 -12.97
CA ILE A 366 -19.81 -3.54 -12.14
C ILE A 366 -21.28 -3.06 -12.23
N PRO A 367 -22.20 -3.86 -12.78
CA PRO A 367 -23.59 -3.46 -12.94
C PRO A 367 -24.22 -3.02 -11.62
N GLY A 368 -24.84 -1.84 -11.60
CA GLY A 368 -25.51 -1.29 -10.42
C GLY A 368 -24.58 -0.78 -9.31
N PHE A 369 -23.26 -0.78 -9.49
CA PHE A 369 -22.31 -0.31 -8.47
C PHE A 369 -21.93 1.17 -8.65
N PHE A 370 -22.41 2.01 -7.72
CA PHE A 370 -22.11 3.44 -7.67
C PHE A 370 -21.69 3.85 -6.26
N PRO A 371 -20.39 4.04 -6.01
CA PRO A 371 -19.88 4.55 -4.73
C PRO A 371 -20.56 5.84 -4.28
N THR A 372 -21.09 5.80 -3.06
CA THR A 372 -21.89 6.89 -2.51
C THR A 372 -20.97 8.03 -2.06
N PRO A 373 -21.14 9.26 -2.57
CA PRO A 373 -20.30 10.39 -2.20
C PRO A 373 -20.42 10.72 -0.71
N ARG A 374 -19.29 10.97 -0.04
CA ARG A 374 -19.23 11.29 1.40
C ARG A 374 -20.23 12.39 1.84
N PRO A 375 -20.37 13.54 1.14
CA PRO A 375 -21.35 14.56 1.54
C PRO A 375 -22.80 14.05 1.55
N LEU A 376 -23.12 13.10 0.67
CA LEU A 376 -24.45 12.50 0.60
C LEU A 376 -24.66 11.53 1.77
N VAL A 377 -23.66 10.71 2.09
CA VAL A 377 -23.70 9.81 3.26
C VAL A 377 -23.83 10.62 4.56
N GLU A 378 -23.14 11.75 4.68
CA GLU A 378 -23.25 12.61 5.85
C GLU A 378 -24.66 13.17 6.05
N ARG A 379 -25.35 13.54 4.96
CA ARG A 379 -26.77 13.90 5.00
C ARG A 379 -27.65 12.71 5.41
N MET A 380 -27.36 11.51 4.90
CA MET A 380 -28.08 10.30 5.29
C MET A 380 -27.94 10.01 6.79
N ILE A 381 -26.75 10.18 7.35
CA ILE A 381 -26.49 10.02 8.79
C ILE A 381 -27.32 11.02 9.60
N THR A 382 -27.35 12.29 9.20
CA THR A 382 -28.14 13.32 9.90
C THR A 382 -29.62 12.97 9.90
N ILE A 383 -30.18 12.58 8.75
CA ILE A 383 -31.59 12.20 8.63
C ILE A 383 -31.86 10.88 9.38
N GLY A 384 -30.87 9.99 9.41
CA GLY A 384 -30.96 8.68 10.03
C GLY A 384 -31.04 8.71 11.55
N GLU A 385 -30.65 9.80 12.23
CA GLU A 385 -30.62 9.87 13.70
C GLU A 385 -30.02 8.60 14.33
N LEU A 386 -28.79 8.29 13.94
CA LEU A 386 -28.05 7.15 14.47
C LEU A 386 -27.73 7.40 15.96
N GLN A 387 -27.77 6.34 16.76
CA GLN A 387 -27.49 6.36 18.20
C GLN A 387 -26.55 5.19 18.52
N ALA A 388 -25.90 5.27 19.69
CA ALA A 388 -25.06 4.21 20.22
C ALA A 388 -25.81 2.86 20.25
N ASN A 389 -25.08 1.77 20.01
CA ASN A 389 -25.60 0.39 19.98
C ASN A 389 -26.65 0.05 18.91
N HIS A 390 -26.90 0.94 17.94
CA HIS A 390 -27.76 0.60 16.81
C HIS A 390 -27.15 -0.49 15.92
N TYR A 391 -28.04 -1.34 15.40
CA TYR A 391 -27.77 -2.28 14.33
C TYR A 391 -28.06 -1.59 13.00
N ILE A 392 -26.99 -1.35 12.22
CA ILE A 392 -27.01 -0.61 10.96
C ILE A 392 -26.88 -1.60 9.80
N LEU A 393 -27.78 -1.51 8.82
CA LEU A 393 -27.69 -2.29 7.59
C LEU A 393 -27.50 -1.38 6.37
N ASP A 394 -26.54 -1.77 5.53
CA ASP A 394 -26.53 -1.39 4.11
C ASP A 394 -26.85 -2.63 3.24
N PRO A 395 -28.06 -2.71 2.66
CA PRO A 395 -28.52 -3.88 1.92
C PRO A 395 -28.00 -3.92 0.48
N SER A 396 -27.24 -2.92 0.04
CA SER A 396 -26.64 -2.84 -1.29
C SER A 396 -25.28 -2.15 -1.16
N ALA A 397 -24.43 -2.78 -0.34
CA ALA A 397 -23.30 -2.11 0.30
C ALA A 397 -22.17 -1.72 -0.66
N GLY A 398 -22.08 -2.36 -1.82
CA GLY A 398 -20.96 -2.16 -2.72
C GLY A 398 -19.63 -2.40 -1.99
N LYS A 399 -18.73 -1.42 -2.02
CA LYS A 399 -17.46 -1.48 -1.28
C LYS A 399 -17.54 -0.98 0.17
N GLY A 400 -18.71 -0.55 0.63
CA GLY A 400 -18.96 -0.13 2.01
C GLY A 400 -18.87 1.36 2.29
N ASP A 401 -18.96 2.23 1.27
CA ASP A 401 -18.77 3.69 1.44
C ASP A 401 -19.72 4.32 2.49
N ILE A 402 -20.95 3.83 2.58
CA ILE A 402 -21.92 4.29 3.58
C ILE A 402 -21.43 3.90 4.98
N LEU A 403 -21.15 2.61 5.19
CA LEU A 403 -20.73 2.08 6.48
C LEU A 403 -19.37 2.62 6.93
N ASP A 404 -18.46 2.94 5.99
CA ASP A 404 -17.17 3.54 6.28
C ASP A 404 -17.35 4.92 6.94
N VAL A 405 -18.19 5.78 6.35
CA VAL A 405 -18.44 7.13 6.89
C VAL A 405 -19.22 7.07 8.21
N VAL A 406 -20.13 6.10 8.37
CA VAL A 406 -20.80 5.89 9.68
C VAL A 406 -19.77 5.50 10.73
N ARG A 407 -18.91 4.51 10.45
CA ARG A 407 -17.87 4.06 11.39
C ARG A 407 -16.91 5.19 11.75
N ASP A 408 -16.50 6.00 10.78
CA ASP A 408 -15.65 7.18 11.01
C ASP A 408 -16.29 8.17 12.00
N LYS A 409 -17.61 8.41 11.90
CA LYS A 409 -18.30 9.40 12.75
C LYS A 409 -18.65 8.88 14.15
N PHE A 410 -18.93 7.59 14.29
CA PHE A 410 -19.43 6.97 15.52
C PHE A 410 -18.40 5.99 16.13
N ASN A 411 -17.10 6.21 15.87
CA ASN A 411 -16.04 5.33 16.35
C ASN A 411 -16.06 5.24 17.88
N GLY A 412 -16.19 4.03 18.41
CA GLY A 412 -16.28 3.77 19.87
C GLY A 412 -17.69 3.79 20.47
N GLU A 413 -18.75 4.00 19.68
CA GLU A 413 -20.14 4.06 20.18
C GLU A 413 -20.91 2.72 20.13
N GLY A 414 -20.21 1.61 19.90
CA GLY A 414 -20.81 0.26 19.98
C GLY A 414 -21.79 -0.09 18.85
N LEU A 415 -21.83 0.67 17.75
CA LEU A 415 -22.67 0.34 16.59
C LEU A 415 -22.24 -0.99 15.96
N SER A 416 -23.23 -1.73 15.47
CA SER A 416 -23.01 -2.99 14.74
C SER A 416 -23.34 -2.80 13.25
N TYR A 417 -22.39 -3.16 12.39
CA TYR A 417 -22.43 -2.85 10.96
C TYR A 417 -22.66 -4.10 10.13
N TYR A 418 -23.72 -4.11 9.32
CA TYR A 418 -24.10 -5.22 8.46
C TYR A 418 -24.21 -4.78 7.01
N ALA A 419 -23.75 -5.65 6.12
CA ALA A 419 -23.71 -5.41 4.69
C ALA A 419 -24.29 -6.60 3.92
N VAL A 420 -25.10 -6.32 2.91
CA VAL A 420 -25.50 -7.30 1.89
C VAL A 420 -24.94 -6.85 0.56
N GLU A 421 -24.28 -7.75 -0.14
CA GLU A 421 -23.71 -7.48 -1.47
C GLU A 421 -23.69 -8.77 -2.30
N ILE A 422 -24.02 -8.66 -3.59
CA ILE A 422 -24.11 -9.80 -4.51
C ILE A 422 -22.76 -10.08 -5.18
N ASN A 423 -21.93 -9.05 -5.37
CA ASN A 423 -20.63 -9.17 -6.02
C ASN A 423 -19.56 -9.71 -5.05
N LYS A 424 -18.97 -10.85 -5.41
CA LYS A 424 -17.96 -11.55 -4.59
C LYS A 424 -16.69 -10.73 -4.30
N ASP A 425 -16.25 -9.90 -5.25
CA ASP A 425 -15.05 -9.07 -5.06
C ASP A 425 -15.34 -7.96 -4.03
N LEU A 426 -16.54 -7.38 -4.10
CA LEU A 426 -17.01 -6.36 -3.16
C LEU A 426 -17.29 -6.94 -1.76
N THR A 427 -17.83 -8.16 -1.67
CA THR A 427 -18.01 -8.83 -0.37
C THR A 427 -16.66 -9.16 0.29
N ALA A 428 -15.62 -9.46 -0.48
CA ALA A 428 -14.27 -9.62 0.06
C ALA A 428 -13.76 -8.33 0.71
N ILE A 429 -13.94 -7.17 0.04
CA ILE A 429 -13.60 -5.85 0.60
C ILE A 429 -14.34 -5.60 1.90
N LEU A 430 -15.65 -5.85 1.94
CA LEU A 430 -16.48 -5.62 3.13
C LEU A 430 -16.08 -6.51 4.31
N ARG A 431 -15.67 -7.77 4.05
CA ARG A 431 -15.19 -8.70 5.09
C ARG A 431 -13.85 -8.24 5.66
N ASP A 432 -12.91 -7.83 4.80
CA ASP A 432 -11.61 -7.32 5.24
C ASP A 432 -11.77 -6.01 6.05
N LYS A 433 -12.79 -5.20 5.75
CA LYS A 433 -13.20 -4.03 6.55
C LYS A 433 -13.85 -4.37 7.90
N GLY A 434 -14.08 -5.66 8.20
CA GLY A 434 -14.62 -6.14 9.47
C GLY A 434 -16.14 -6.05 9.61
N TYR A 435 -16.89 -5.92 8.51
CA TYR A 435 -18.35 -5.85 8.56
C TYR A 435 -19.02 -7.22 8.64
N GLY A 436 -20.25 -7.26 9.18
CA GLY A 436 -21.12 -8.44 9.10
C GLY A 436 -21.67 -8.61 7.68
N VAL A 437 -20.99 -9.41 6.85
CA VAL A 437 -21.31 -9.52 5.42
C VAL A 437 -22.15 -10.74 5.09
N LYS A 438 -23.24 -10.53 4.34
CA LYS A 438 -24.01 -11.57 3.65
C LYS A 438 -23.84 -11.45 2.14
N GLU A 439 -23.17 -12.44 1.54
CA GLU A 439 -23.03 -12.55 0.08
C GLU A 439 -24.30 -13.15 -0.53
N SER A 440 -25.18 -12.31 -1.07
CA SER A 440 -26.48 -12.73 -1.62
C SER A 440 -27.17 -11.61 -2.42
N ASP A 441 -28.18 -11.99 -3.21
CA ASP A 441 -29.14 -11.04 -3.75
C ASP A 441 -30.10 -10.59 -2.63
N PHE A 442 -30.06 -9.30 -2.28
CA PHE A 442 -30.85 -8.76 -1.17
C PHE A 442 -32.35 -9.02 -1.33
N LEU A 443 -32.89 -8.94 -2.55
CA LEU A 443 -34.32 -9.15 -2.81
C LEU A 443 -34.76 -10.60 -2.60
N GLN A 444 -33.83 -11.55 -2.51
CA GLN A 444 -34.11 -12.97 -2.24
C GLN A 444 -33.98 -13.32 -0.75
N LEU A 445 -33.43 -12.41 0.05
CA LEU A 445 -33.31 -12.63 1.48
C LEU A 445 -34.69 -12.50 2.14
N LYS A 446 -34.87 -13.23 3.23
CA LYS A 446 -36.05 -13.10 4.08
C LYS A 446 -35.57 -12.75 5.48
N PRO A 447 -36.19 -11.76 6.14
CA PRO A 447 -35.86 -11.48 7.53
C PRO A 447 -36.22 -12.71 8.38
N ALA A 448 -35.24 -13.28 9.07
CA ALA A 448 -35.51 -14.31 10.08
C ALA A 448 -36.27 -13.70 11.28
N SER A 449 -35.91 -12.46 11.60
CA SER A 449 -36.65 -11.50 12.43
C SER A 449 -36.24 -10.09 11.97
N PRO A 450 -37.02 -9.03 12.25
CA PRO A 450 -36.56 -7.67 12.03
C PRO A 450 -35.42 -7.35 13.00
N LEU A 451 -34.26 -6.97 12.46
CA LEU A 451 -32.99 -6.94 13.20
C LEU A 451 -32.31 -5.57 13.24
N PHE A 452 -32.76 -4.62 12.42
CA PHE A 452 -32.02 -3.38 12.23
C PHE A 452 -32.77 -2.17 12.76
N ASP A 453 -32.04 -1.33 13.50
CA ASP A 453 -32.54 -0.06 14.02
C ASP A 453 -32.50 1.00 12.92
N ARG A 454 -31.48 0.94 12.06
CA ARG A 454 -31.30 1.85 10.92
C ARG A 454 -30.89 1.11 9.66
N ILE A 455 -31.48 1.53 8.55
CA ILE A 455 -31.06 1.11 7.21
C ILE A 455 -30.61 2.37 6.45
N LEU A 456 -29.37 2.38 5.99
CA LEU A 456 -28.83 3.42 5.12
C LEU A 456 -28.44 2.77 3.80
N MET A 457 -29.03 3.20 2.68
CA MET A 457 -28.87 2.46 1.43
C MET A 457 -28.75 3.33 0.18
N ASN A 458 -27.92 2.86 -0.76
CA ASN A 458 -27.85 3.35 -2.13
C ASN A 458 -28.17 2.19 -3.10
N PRO A 459 -29.45 1.84 -3.30
CA PRO A 459 -29.84 0.73 -4.16
C PRO A 459 -29.57 1.00 -5.65
N PRO A 460 -29.53 -0.05 -6.49
CA PRO A 460 -29.37 0.12 -7.94
C PRO A 460 -30.57 0.86 -8.56
N PHE A 461 -30.29 1.90 -9.36
CA PHE A 461 -31.32 2.79 -9.96
C PHE A 461 -32.00 2.21 -11.22
N GLU A 462 -31.49 1.11 -11.77
CA GLU A 462 -31.97 0.56 -13.03
C GLU A 462 -33.31 -0.16 -12.87
N ASN A 463 -34.20 -0.01 -13.86
CA ASN A 463 -35.48 -0.72 -13.93
C ASN A 463 -36.38 -0.57 -12.68
N GLY A 464 -36.21 0.54 -11.93
CA GLY A 464 -36.92 0.82 -10.69
C GLY A 464 -36.56 -0.13 -9.54
N LYS A 465 -35.41 -0.80 -9.60
CA LYS A 465 -34.95 -1.69 -8.52
C LYS A 465 -34.77 -0.94 -7.20
N ASP A 466 -34.46 0.36 -7.26
CA ASP A 466 -34.43 1.24 -6.11
C ASP A 466 -35.74 1.20 -5.30
N ALA A 467 -36.90 1.30 -5.95
CA ALA A 467 -38.20 1.15 -5.28
C ALA A 467 -38.39 -0.25 -4.66
N ASP A 468 -38.01 -1.32 -5.37
CA ASP A 468 -38.15 -2.70 -4.87
C ASP A 468 -37.28 -2.94 -3.63
N HIS A 469 -36.03 -2.47 -3.68
CA HIS A 469 -35.08 -2.58 -2.57
C HIS A 469 -35.57 -1.79 -1.35
N VAL A 470 -36.09 -0.57 -1.53
CA VAL A 470 -36.64 0.23 -0.41
C VAL A 470 -37.84 -0.49 0.22
N ILE A 471 -38.79 -0.97 -0.58
CA ILE A 471 -39.96 -1.69 -0.08
C ILE A 471 -39.54 -2.94 0.69
N HIS A 472 -38.59 -3.70 0.14
CA HIS A 472 -38.09 -4.91 0.78
C HIS A 472 -37.34 -4.61 2.08
N ALA A 473 -36.51 -3.56 2.10
CA ALA A 473 -35.73 -3.15 3.26
C ALA A 473 -36.59 -2.73 4.46
N LEU A 474 -37.78 -2.16 4.23
CA LEU A 474 -38.73 -1.88 5.32
C LEU A 474 -39.09 -3.12 6.13
N THR A 475 -39.06 -4.32 5.52
CA THR A 475 -39.37 -5.58 6.22
C THR A 475 -38.27 -6.05 7.19
N PHE A 476 -37.10 -5.43 7.15
CA PHE A 476 -35.95 -5.75 8.01
C PHE A 476 -35.82 -4.81 9.22
N LEU A 477 -36.60 -3.72 9.27
CA LEU A 477 -36.58 -2.75 10.36
C LEU A 477 -37.28 -3.30 11.60
N LYS A 478 -36.65 -3.10 12.77
CA LYS A 478 -37.33 -3.26 14.05
C LYS A 478 -38.49 -2.26 14.18
N PRO A 479 -39.48 -2.51 15.06
CA PRO A 479 -40.44 -1.49 15.46
C PRO A 479 -39.74 -0.19 15.88
N GLY A 480 -40.15 0.94 15.30
CA GLY A 480 -39.51 2.24 15.51
C GLY A 480 -38.17 2.43 14.78
N GLY A 481 -37.79 1.49 13.91
CA GLY A 481 -36.63 1.62 13.04
C GLY A 481 -36.82 2.68 11.96
N ARG A 482 -35.70 3.14 11.37
CA ARG A 482 -35.71 4.17 10.33
C ARG A 482 -34.86 3.77 9.14
N LEU A 483 -35.39 3.97 7.94
CA LEU A 483 -34.67 3.78 6.68
C LEU A 483 -34.40 5.14 6.03
N VAL A 484 -33.18 5.30 5.50
CA VAL A 484 -32.78 6.42 4.64
C VAL A 484 -32.19 5.87 3.35
N ALA A 485 -32.74 6.28 2.21
CA ALA A 485 -32.33 5.76 0.91
C ALA A 485 -32.06 6.88 -0.10
N ILE A 486 -31.09 6.63 -0.98
CA ILE A 486 -30.92 7.39 -2.21
C ILE A 486 -31.74 6.71 -3.30
N VAL A 487 -32.59 7.45 -3.99
CA VAL A 487 -33.45 6.92 -5.05
C VAL A 487 -33.39 7.79 -6.30
N GLY A 488 -33.63 7.20 -7.47
CA GLY A 488 -33.62 7.95 -8.73
C GLY A 488 -34.81 8.91 -8.84
N GLU A 489 -34.60 10.08 -9.44
CA GLU A 489 -35.66 11.08 -9.70
C GLU A 489 -36.82 10.49 -10.52
N GLY A 490 -36.54 9.47 -11.35
CA GLY A 490 -37.52 8.75 -12.15
C GLY A 490 -38.74 8.26 -11.38
N LEU A 491 -38.58 7.90 -10.10
CA LEU A 491 -39.66 7.42 -9.26
C LEU A 491 -40.73 8.49 -8.98
N PHE A 492 -40.44 9.77 -9.16
CA PHE A 492 -41.33 10.87 -8.79
C PHE A 492 -42.19 11.37 -9.96
N PHE A 493 -41.73 11.23 -11.21
CA PHE A 493 -42.45 11.74 -12.37
C PHE A 493 -42.96 10.65 -13.33
N ARG A 494 -42.41 9.43 -13.31
CA ARG A 494 -42.89 8.35 -14.19
C ARG A 494 -44.31 7.93 -13.83
N LYS A 495 -45.15 7.73 -14.85
CA LYS A 495 -46.59 7.41 -14.71
C LYS A 495 -46.90 5.89 -14.66
N PHE A 496 -45.90 5.02 -14.62
CA PHE A 496 -46.10 3.57 -14.56
C PHE A 496 -46.68 3.14 -13.20
N LYS A 497 -47.32 1.96 -13.17
CA LYS A 497 -48.03 1.43 -11.99
C LYS A 497 -47.13 1.33 -10.76
N LYS A 498 -45.89 0.86 -10.93
CA LYS A 498 -44.92 0.66 -9.86
C LYS A 498 -44.54 1.97 -9.18
N GLU A 499 -44.16 2.99 -9.94
CA GLU A 499 -43.79 4.31 -9.44
C GLU A 499 -44.97 5.04 -8.78
N LYS A 500 -46.20 4.85 -9.31
CA LYS A 500 -47.43 5.33 -8.64
C LYS A 500 -47.62 4.68 -7.28
N SER A 501 -47.50 3.35 -7.19
CA SER A 501 -47.61 2.62 -5.91
C SER A 501 -46.51 3.02 -4.92
N PHE A 502 -45.29 3.28 -5.40
CA PHE A 502 -44.20 3.75 -4.57
C PHE A 502 -44.47 5.15 -4.00
N ARG A 503 -44.95 6.11 -4.80
CA ARG A 503 -45.33 7.44 -4.31
C ARG A 503 -46.46 7.37 -3.28
N GLU A 504 -47.44 6.50 -3.49
CA GLU A 504 -48.52 6.30 -2.53
C GLU A 504 -48.03 5.69 -1.20
N LEU A 505 -47.06 4.77 -1.26
CA LEU A 505 -46.39 4.25 -0.07
C LEU A 505 -45.68 5.38 0.70
N LEU A 506 -44.92 6.24 0.01
CA LEU A 506 -44.25 7.38 0.64
C LEU A 506 -45.24 8.31 1.33
N ARG A 507 -46.36 8.62 0.67
CA ARG A 507 -47.45 9.44 1.22
C ARG A 507 -48.05 8.79 2.48
N THR A 508 -48.36 7.49 2.39
CA THR A 508 -48.97 6.73 3.50
C THR A 508 -48.04 6.63 4.72
N LYS A 509 -46.73 6.57 4.49
CA LYS A 509 -45.71 6.48 5.54
C LYS A 509 -45.22 7.84 6.06
N ASN A 510 -45.83 8.95 5.64
CA ASN A 510 -45.37 10.31 5.95
C ASN A 510 -43.86 10.48 5.68
N ALA A 511 -43.39 9.89 4.59
CA ALA A 511 -41.98 9.83 4.27
C ALA A 511 -41.41 11.22 4.02
N TYR A 512 -40.22 11.47 4.53
CA TYR A 512 -39.43 12.63 4.13
C TYR A 512 -38.90 12.41 2.71
N VAL A 513 -38.99 13.44 1.86
CA VAL A 513 -38.45 13.46 0.49
C VAL A 513 -37.71 14.77 0.30
N SER A 514 -36.44 14.71 -0.09
CA SER A 514 -35.65 15.92 -0.38
C SER A 514 -36.00 16.54 -1.74
N GLU A 515 -35.57 17.78 -1.95
CA GLU A 515 -35.41 18.33 -3.29
C GLU A 515 -34.47 17.44 -4.15
N PRO A 516 -34.62 17.45 -5.50
CA PRO A 516 -33.68 16.80 -6.41
C PRO A 516 -32.25 17.24 -6.17
N ILE A 517 -31.34 16.29 -6.10
CA ILE A 517 -29.90 16.51 -5.98
C ILE A 517 -29.30 16.26 -7.36
N GLU A 518 -28.81 17.34 -7.97
CA GLU A 518 -28.12 17.28 -9.25
C GLU A 518 -26.65 16.91 -9.04
N GLU A 519 -26.06 16.25 -10.04
CA GLU A 519 -24.63 15.94 -10.09
C GLU A 519 -24.08 15.14 -8.89
N ALA A 520 -24.95 14.45 -8.14
CA ALA A 520 -24.58 13.75 -6.91
C ALA A 520 -23.37 12.83 -7.11
N PHE A 521 -23.27 12.14 -8.25
CA PHE A 521 -22.20 11.19 -8.56
C PHE A 521 -21.10 11.75 -9.47
N ARG A 522 -21.05 13.06 -9.77
CA ARG A 522 -20.08 13.63 -10.74
C ARG A 522 -18.62 13.46 -10.33
N ASN A 523 -18.37 13.37 -9.01
CA ASN A 523 -17.04 13.11 -8.42
C ASN A 523 -16.93 11.69 -7.81
N ALA A 524 -17.90 10.81 -8.04
CA ALA A 524 -17.88 9.45 -7.51
C ALA A 524 -16.93 8.54 -8.31
N PHE A 525 -16.63 7.38 -7.74
CA PHE A 525 -15.76 6.34 -8.32
C PHE A 525 -16.16 5.97 -9.77
N ASN A 526 -17.47 5.99 -10.07
CA ASN A 526 -18.07 5.85 -11.40
C ASN A 526 -19.04 7.04 -11.64
N SER A 527 -18.64 8.03 -12.45
CA SER A 527 -19.43 9.26 -12.65
C SER A 527 -20.69 9.00 -13.50
N THR A 528 -21.87 9.33 -12.96
CA THR A 528 -23.15 9.33 -13.70
C THR A 528 -23.89 10.65 -13.53
N GLY A 529 -24.62 11.09 -14.57
CA GLY A 529 -25.45 12.30 -14.55
C GLY A 529 -26.86 12.09 -13.96
N VAL A 530 -27.04 11.07 -13.12
CA VAL A 530 -28.34 10.70 -12.58
C VAL A 530 -28.75 11.71 -11.51
N ARG A 531 -29.93 12.33 -11.67
CA ARG A 531 -30.59 13.10 -10.61
C ARG A 531 -31.21 12.15 -9.61
N VAL A 532 -30.96 12.40 -8.32
CA VAL A 532 -31.42 11.54 -7.23
C VAL A 532 -32.10 12.36 -6.13
N ARG A 533 -32.88 11.70 -5.28
CA ARG A 533 -33.41 12.27 -4.04
C ARG A 533 -33.02 11.41 -2.85
N LEU A 534 -32.95 12.05 -1.70
CA LEU A 534 -32.95 11.36 -0.42
C LEU A 534 -34.38 11.18 0.05
N ILE A 535 -34.72 9.96 0.44
CA ILE A 535 -35.96 9.68 1.16
C ILE A 535 -35.64 9.12 2.54
N ALA A 536 -36.54 9.36 3.49
CA ALA A 536 -36.50 8.68 4.78
C ALA A 536 -37.89 8.22 5.20
N ILE A 537 -37.95 7.05 5.83
CA ILE A 537 -39.18 6.39 6.26
C ILE A 537 -38.97 5.86 7.68
N ASN A 538 -39.84 6.27 8.61
CA ASN A 538 -39.97 5.60 9.90
C ASN A 538 -40.86 4.36 9.73
N GLU A 539 -40.49 3.25 10.35
CA GLU A 539 -41.20 1.98 10.24
C GLU A 539 -42.68 2.13 10.64
N ASP A 540 -42.94 2.88 11.71
CA ASP A 540 -44.28 3.17 12.24
C ASP A 540 -45.06 4.22 11.43
N GLY A 541 -44.44 4.85 10.43
CA GLY A 541 -45.03 5.93 9.63
C GLY A 541 -45.15 7.27 10.37
N SER A 542 -44.46 7.43 11.51
CA SER A 542 -44.39 8.70 12.21
C SER A 542 -43.71 9.78 11.34
N PRO A 543 -44.19 11.04 11.39
CA PRO A 543 -43.61 12.12 10.60
C PRO A 543 -42.20 12.48 11.06
N PHE A 544 -41.42 13.09 10.18
CA PHE A 544 -40.06 13.54 10.45
C PHE A 544 -40.03 14.93 11.08
N TYR A 545 -39.28 15.08 12.17
CA TYR A 545 -39.03 16.37 12.82
C TYR A 545 -37.53 16.68 12.83
N LEU A 546 -36.95 17.02 11.68
CA LEU A 546 -35.52 17.30 11.58
C LEU A 546 -35.20 18.67 12.21
N HIS A 547 -34.62 18.66 13.42
CA HIS A 547 -34.25 19.86 14.20
C HIS A 547 -33.09 20.70 13.60
N SER A 548 -32.65 20.43 12.37
CA SER A 548 -31.49 21.11 11.74
C SER A 548 -31.66 21.39 10.25
N ALA A 549 -32.89 21.54 9.77
CA ALA A 549 -33.19 21.81 8.37
C ALA A 549 -34.02 23.10 8.23
N ASP A 550 -33.36 24.25 8.13
CA ASP A 550 -33.96 25.60 7.95
C ASP A 550 -34.84 25.75 6.69
N TRP A 551 -34.94 24.72 5.84
CA TRP A 551 -35.66 24.74 4.58
C TRP A 551 -37.08 24.13 4.64
N GLN A 552 -37.54 23.67 5.81
CA GLN A 552 -38.92 23.25 6.02
C GLN A 552 -39.68 24.24 6.91
N ARG A 553 -39.96 25.44 6.38
CA ARG A 553 -41.18 26.17 6.77
C ARG A 553 -42.30 25.72 5.81
N PRO A 554 -43.52 25.48 6.30
CA PRO A 554 -44.62 25.06 5.45
C PRO A 554 -44.99 26.21 4.51
N GLY A 555 -44.77 25.99 3.21
CA GLY A 555 -45.12 26.90 2.12
C GLY A 555 -45.35 26.17 0.80
N ILE A 556 -45.59 24.85 0.86
CA ILE A 556 -45.95 24.01 -0.29
C ILE A 556 -47.25 23.35 0.12
N ASP A 557 -48.37 24.02 -0.14
CA ASP A 557 -49.72 23.47 -0.28
C ASP A 557 -50.68 24.65 -0.48
N ALA A 558 -50.72 25.21 -1.70
CA ALA A 558 -51.80 26.12 -2.12
C ALA A 558 -51.92 26.41 -3.64
N GLN A 559 -51.11 25.83 -4.55
CA GLN A 559 -51.13 26.27 -5.96
C GLN A 559 -51.21 25.20 -7.06
N ASP A 560 -51.16 23.90 -6.78
CA ASP A 560 -51.10 22.88 -7.85
C ASP A 560 -52.46 22.25 -8.25
N ASP A 561 -53.56 22.56 -7.57
CA ASP A 561 -54.86 21.88 -7.79
C ASP A 561 -55.53 22.28 -9.13
N ASP A 562 -55.34 23.51 -9.61
CA ASP A 562 -55.91 23.98 -10.89
C ASP A 562 -55.21 23.40 -12.14
N SER A 563 -54.00 22.85 -11.99
CA SER A 563 -53.19 22.36 -13.12
C SER A 563 -53.56 20.92 -13.53
N MET A 564 -54.04 20.10 -12.58
CA MET A 564 -54.39 18.70 -12.83
C MET A 564 -55.72 18.54 -13.58
N GLU A 565 -56.68 19.46 -13.37
CA GLU A 565 -57.92 19.51 -14.15
C GLU A 565 -57.68 19.91 -15.62
N GLN A 566 -56.79 20.87 -15.86
CA GLN A 566 -56.43 21.32 -17.23
C GLN A 566 -55.60 20.27 -18.00
N ILE A 567 -54.74 19.53 -17.31
CA ILE A 567 -53.95 18.46 -17.95
C ILE A 567 -54.81 17.24 -18.26
N ASN A 568 -55.78 16.91 -17.39
CA ASN A 568 -56.73 15.83 -17.66
C ASN A 568 -57.68 16.16 -18.83
N THR A 569 -58.13 17.41 -18.98
CA THR A 569 -58.95 17.83 -20.12
C THR A 569 -58.17 17.81 -21.43
N LEU A 570 -56.91 18.24 -21.44
CA LEU A 570 -56.03 18.17 -22.61
C LEU A 570 -55.65 16.71 -22.99
N GLU A 571 -55.42 15.82 -22.02
CA GLU A 571 -55.18 14.39 -22.29
C GLU A 571 -56.44 13.70 -22.86
N LEU A 572 -57.65 14.11 -22.42
CA LEU A 572 -58.93 13.63 -22.97
C LEU A 572 -59.21 14.15 -24.38
N GLU A 573 -58.91 15.42 -24.67
CA GLU A 573 -59.01 15.99 -26.02
C GLU A 573 -58.04 15.30 -27.00
N ALA A 574 -56.79 15.07 -26.57
CA ALA A 574 -55.79 14.38 -27.38
C ALA A 574 -56.18 12.93 -27.68
N GLN A 575 -56.78 12.21 -26.71
CA GLN A 575 -57.31 10.86 -26.95
C GLN A 575 -58.48 10.86 -27.92
N ALA A 576 -59.41 11.83 -27.81
CA ALA A 576 -60.54 11.96 -28.71
C ALA A 576 -60.11 12.28 -30.15
N GLU A 577 -59.11 13.15 -30.36
CA GLU A 577 -58.55 13.42 -31.68
C GLU A 577 -57.86 12.20 -32.29
N LEU A 578 -57.11 11.44 -31.49
CA LEU A 578 -56.40 10.24 -31.95
C LEU A 578 -57.39 9.14 -32.37
N GLU A 579 -58.52 9.04 -31.68
CA GLU A 579 -59.60 8.11 -32.01
C GLU A 579 -60.39 8.55 -33.25
N LEU A 580 -60.66 9.86 -33.41
CA LEU A 580 -61.20 10.44 -34.65
C LEU A 580 -60.28 10.20 -35.86
N LEU A 581 -58.97 10.33 -35.67
CA LEU A 581 -57.96 10.02 -36.69
C LEU A 581 -57.96 8.53 -37.05
N ARG A 582 -58.04 7.65 -36.04
CA ARG A 582 -58.21 6.20 -36.28
C ARG A 582 -59.47 5.90 -37.07
N MET A 583 -60.61 6.46 -36.68
CA MET A 583 -61.88 6.26 -37.39
C MET A 583 -61.84 6.83 -38.82
N ARG A 584 -61.16 7.96 -39.05
CA ARG A 584 -60.99 8.55 -40.38
C ARG A 584 -60.08 7.69 -41.26
N VAL A 585 -58.98 7.16 -40.72
CA VAL A 585 -58.09 6.22 -41.41
C VAL A 585 -58.80 4.91 -41.72
N GLU A 586 -59.61 4.40 -40.80
CA GLU A 586 -60.38 3.17 -41.01
C GLU A 586 -61.53 3.37 -42.00
N SER A 587 -62.17 4.55 -41.99
CA SER A 587 -63.15 5.01 -43.00
C SER A 587 -62.52 5.12 -44.39
N GLU A 588 -61.33 5.72 -44.51
CA GLU A 588 -60.55 5.80 -45.75
C GLU A 588 -60.13 4.41 -46.26
N ARG A 589 -59.68 3.53 -45.36
CA ARG A 589 -59.34 2.14 -45.69
C ARG A 589 -60.57 1.36 -46.18
N ARG A 590 -61.74 1.56 -45.56
CA ARG A 590 -63.00 0.93 -45.98
C ARG A 590 -63.56 1.52 -47.28
N LYS A 591 -63.40 2.83 -47.53
CA LYS A 591 -63.69 3.49 -48.82
C LYS A 591 -62.82 2.98 -49.97
N ARG A 592 -61.56 2.62 -49.68
CA ARG A 592 -60.65 2.02 -50.67
C ARG A 592 -60.91 0.52 -50.93
N GLN A 593 -61.52 -0.20 -49.98
CA GLN A 593 -61.78 -1.65 -50.09
C GLN A 593 -63.16 -2.02 -50.65
N ARG A 594 -64.16 -1.13 -50.63
CA ARG A 594 -65.47 -1.39 -51.22
C ARG A 594 -65.95 -0.18 -52.00
N GLY A 595 -66.26 -0.42 -53.27
CA GLY A 595 -66.91 0.55 -54.15
C GLY A 595 -68.16 1.14 -53.50
N ILE A 596 -68.41 2.39 -53.87
CA ILE A 596 -69.45 3.29 -53.38
C ILE A 596 -70.80 2.57 -53.24
N SER A 597 -71.28 2.36 -52.01
CA SER A 597 -72.69 2.49 -51.65
C SER A 597 -72.83 2.77 -50.14
N GLY A 598 -73.79 3.63 -49.81
CA GLY A 598 -73.87 4.38 -48.56
C GLY A 598 -74.02 3.56 -47.28
N VAL A 599 -73.62 4.16 -46.16
CA VAL A 599 -73.88 3.70 -44.80
C VAL A 599 -74.33 4.90 -43.96
N PRO A 600 -75.32 4.75 -43.06
CA PRO A 600 -76.09 5.84 -42.47
C PRO A 600 -75.24 6.60 -41.44
N VAL A 601 -75.37 7.92 -41.44
CA VAL A 601 -74.86 8.77 -40.37
C VAL A 601 -75.73 8.50 -39.13
N TYR A 602 -75.13 8.01 -38.05
CA TYR A 602 -75.76 8.01 -36.73
C TYR A 602 -75.82 9.46 -36.21
N GLU A 603 -76.71 10.27 -36.80
CA GLU A 603 -76.90 11.68 -36.44
C GLU A 603 -77.28 11.86 -34.97
N GLU A 604 -77.99 10.89 -34.39
CA GLU A 604 -78.37 10.94 -32.96
C GLU A 604 -77.17 10.83 -32.03
N LYS A 605 -76.19 9.98 -32.36
CA LYS A 605 -74.98 9.81 -31.54
C LYS A 605 -74.05 11.02 -31.65
N LEU A 606 -74.01 11.64 -32.82
CA LEU A 606 -73.29 12.90 -33.09
C LEU A 606 -73.98 14.11 -32.43
N ARG A 607 -75.32 14.14 -32.37
CA ARG A 607 -76.07 15.16 -31.61
C ARG A 607 -75.83 15.05 -30.11
N TYR A 608 -75.89 13.83 -29.56
CA TYR A 608 -75.62 13.58 -28.14
C TYR A 608 -74.22 14.06 -27.73
N LEU A 609 -73.19 13.73 -28.52
CA LEU A 609 -71.81 14.13 -28.24
C LEU A 609 -71.59 15.65 -28.41
N ARG A 610 -72.28 16.30 -29.36
CA ARG A 610 -72.22 17.77 -29.52
C ARG A 610 -72.92 18.51 -28.39
N GLN A 611 -74.07 18.02 -27.92
CA GLN A 611 -74.77 18.60 -26.77
C GLN A 611 -73.94 18.49 -25.49
N ARG A 612 -73.26 17.35 -25.29
CA ARG A 612 -72.39 17.14 -24.12
C ARG A 612 -71.12 17.98 -24.16
N ALA A 613 -70.54 18.20 -25.35
CA ALA A 613 -69.41 19.11 -25.54
C ALA A 613 -69.80 20.59 -25.36
N LEU A 614 -71.02 20.98 -25.72
CA LEU A 614 -71.57 22.32 -25.47
C LEU A 614 -71.87 22.55 -23.98
N ALA A 615 -72.42 21.56 -23.28
CA ALA A 615 -72.71 21.64 -21.84
C ALA A 615 -71.44 21.82 -20.99
N LEU A 616 -70.31 21.24 -21.41
CA LEU A 616 -69.01 21.38 -20.75
C LEU A 616 -68.35 22.76 -20.99
N ARG A 617 -68.78 23.51 -22.01
CA ARG A 617 -68.17 24.78 -22.39
C ARG A 617 -68.73 25.99 -21.62
N ASP A 618 -69.97 25.92 -21.14
CA ASP A 618 -70.69 27.09 -20.58
C ASP A 618 -71.00 27.02 -19.06
N LYS A 619 -70.45 26.07 -18.30
CA LYS A 619 -70.61 25.98 -16.82
C LYS A 619 -72.04 26.28 -16.32
N GLN A 620 -73.07 25.70 -16.94
CA GLN A 620 -74.41 25.64 -16.33
C GLN A 620 -74.85 24.19 -16.13
N GLU A 621 -75.25 23.90 -14.90
CA GLU A 621 -75.94 22.66 -14.53
C GLU A 621 -77.16 22.48 -15.44
N VAL A 622 -77.22 21.34 -16.14
CA VAL A 622 -78.46 20.88 -16.76
C VAL A 622 -78.97 19.73 -15.92
N SER A 623 -80.08 20.00 -15.23
CA SER A 623 -80.88 19.03 -14.49
C SER A 623 -81.41 17.93 -15.41
N ASP A 624 -81.37 16.68 -14.94
CA ASP A 624 -82.08 15.56 -15.53
C ASP A 624 -83.58 15.86 -15.66
N PHE A 625 -84.17 15.56 -16.83
CA PHE A 625 -85.54 15.04 -16.94
C PHE A 625 -85.76 14.33 -18.29
N ASN A 626 -86.06 13.03 -18.17
CA ASN A 626 -86.62 12.03 -19.11
C ASN A 626 -85.87 11.70 -20.42
#